data_AF-A0A0C2Z7T3-F1
#
_entry.id   AF-A0A0C2Z7T3-F1
#
_cell.length_a   1.000
_cell.length_b   1.000
_cell.length_c   1.000
_cell.angle_alpha   90.00
_cell.angle_beta   90.00
_cell.angle_gamma   90.00
#
_symmetry.space_group_name_H-M   'P 1'
#
loop_
_entity.id
_entity.type
_entity.pdbx_description
1 polymer ?
#
loop_
_entity_poly.entity_id
_entity_poly.type
_entity_poly.pdbx_seq_one_letter_code
_entity_poly.pdbx_strand_id
1 'polypeptide(L)'
;MPDLTILRTYAQKLPQSLPASILFRHSSKNLTIFDAFPKSMFHFLVLPRVQEPHLDAASLSSLQSLLKGDKKQAKEVITALAEDATAVKKDIQDEMVQRYGFKWDVWIGFHGAPSMAHLHLHVLSADLCSERLKTKKHYNSFHPKLGFFLHIDEVLSWFDAEPSYFASLVRMGEKHGSL
;
A
#
# COMPACT_ATOMS: atom_id res chain seq x y z
N MET A 1 -8.32 -9.84 -19.91
CA MET A 1 -8.73 -9.56 -18.52
C MET A 1 -7.51 -9.07 -17.76
N PRO A 2 -7.64 -8.07 -16.86
CA PRO A 2 -6.50 -7.68 -16.03
C PRO A 2 -6.05 -8.89 -15.18
N ASP A 3 -4.75 -9.18 -15.18
CA ASP A 3 -4.16 -10.16 -14.28
C ASP A 3 -4.19 -9.58 -12.86
N LEU A 4 -5.20 -9.99 -12.08
CA LEU A 4 -5.39 -9.53 -10.71
C LEU A 4 -4.23 -9.96 -9.77
N THR A 5 -3.36 -10.86 -10.21
CA THR A 5 -2.29 -11.46 -9.39
C THR A 5 -0.89 -10.98 -9.75
N ILE A 6 -0.75 -10.03 -10.69
CA ILE A 6 0.57 -9.57 -11.15
C ILE A 6 1.47 -9.05 -10.01
N LEU A 7 0.90 -8.40 -8.99
CA LEU A 7 1.64 -7.94 -7.81
C LEU A 7 2.22 -9.10 -7.00
N ARG A 8 1.46 -10.19 -6.85
CA ARG A 8 1.93 -11.43 -6.21
C ARG A 8 3.11 -12.01 -6.98
N THR A 9 3.01 -12.05 -8.31
CA THR A 9 4.09 -12.51 -9.18
C THR A 9 5.37 -11.70 -8.96
N TYR A 10 5.27 -10.39 -8.77
CA TYR A 10 6.44 -9.57 -8.43
C TYR A 10 6.97 -9.88 -7.02
N ALA A 11 6.10 -10.00 -6.03
CA ALA A 11 6.47 -10.26 -4.64
C ALA A 11 7.17 -11.62 -4.41
N GLN A 12 6.98 -12.58 -5.32
CA GLN A 12 7.65 -13.90 -5.30
C GLN A 12 8.98 -13.92 -6.05
N LYS A 13 9.27 -12.91 -6.86
CA LYS A 13 10.52 -12.84 -7.65
C LYS A 13 11.68 -12.31 -6.81
N LEU A 14 12.89 -12.67 -7.23
CA LEU A 14 14.09 -11.99 -6.76
C LEU A 14 14.06 -10.54 -7.25
N PRO A 15 14.35 -9.53 -6.40
CA PRO A 15 14.29 -8.13 -6.80
C PRO A 15 15.10 -7.83 -8.08
N GLN A 16 16.29 -8.43 -8.19
CA GLN A 16 17.21 -8.24 -9.33
C GLN A 16 16.64 -8.76 -10.66
N SER A 17 15.60 -9.60 -10.63
CA SER A 17 14.95 -10.11 -11.84
C SER A 17 13.84 -9.19 -12.36
N LEU A 18 13.45 -8.16 -11.59
CA LEU A 18 12.45 -7.19 -12.00
C LEU A 18 13.11 -6.06 -12.82
N PRO A 19 12.50 -5.64 -13.94
CA PRO A 19 12.97 -4.48 -14.70
C PRO A 19 13.01 -3.21 -13.84
N ALA A 20 13.98 -2.32 -14.10
CA ALA A 20 14.08 -1.01 -13.44
C ALA A 20 12.89 -0.08 -13.72
N SER A 21 12.14 -0.33 -14.80
CA SER A 21 10.86 0.36 -15.08
C SER A 21 9.72 -0.06 -14.15
N ILE A 22 9.89 -1.15 -13.41
CA ILE A 22 8.92 -1.67 -12.44
C ILE A 22 9.45 -1.44 -11.03
N LEU A 23 10.67 -1.90 -10.74
CA LEU A 23 11.25 -1.85 -9.41
C LEU A 23 11.95 -0.52 -9.17
N PHE A 24 11.45 0.25 -8.21
CA PHE A 24 12.09 1.48 -7.74
C PHE A 24 13.19 1.18 -6.73
N ARG A 25 12.88 0.37 -5.71
CA ARG A 25 13.82 -0.08 -4.68
C ARG A 25 13.31 -1.33 -3.97
N HIS A 26 14.15 -1.96 -3.16
CA HIS A 26 13.74 -3.08 -2.32
C HIS A 26 14.49 -3.10 -0.98
N SER A 27 13.88 -3.75 0.01
CA SER A 27 14.51 -4.15 1.26
C SER A 27 14.62 -5.68 1.32
N SER A 28 15.00 -6.25 2.47
CA SER A 28 14.89 -7.69 2.68
C SER A 28 13.42 -8.14 2.76
N LYS A 29 12.53 -7.27 3.26
CA LYS A 29 11.13 -7.60 3.53
C LYS A 29 10.17 -7.19 2.42
N ASN A 30 10.43 -6.09 1.72
CA ASN A 30 9.48 -5.52 0.77
C ASN A 30 10.13 -5.15 -0.58
N LEU A 31 9.27 -5.00 -1.58
CA LEU A 31 9.56 -4.36 -2.86
C LEU A 31 8.82 -3.03 -2.92
N THR A 32 9.44 -1.99 -3.45
CA THR A 32 8.75 -0.76 -3.86
C THR A 32 8.75 -0.69 -5.37
N ILE A 33 7.57 -0.60 -5.96
CA ILE A 33 7.38 -0.53 -7.42
C ILE A 33 6.67 0.75 -7.83
N PHE A 34 6.86 1.15 -9.09
CA PHE A 34 6.03 2.18 -9.71
C PHE A 34 4.62 1.64 -9.95
N ASP A 35 3.59 2.42 -9.64
CA ASP A 35 2.22 2.08 -10.04
C ASP A 35 2.08 2.24 -11.56
N ALA A 36 1.66 1.19 -12.26
CA ALA A 36 1.51 1.20 -13.72
C ALA A 36 0.37 2.11 -14.22
N PHE A 37 -0.55 2.49 -13.32
CA PHE A 37 -1.68 3.37 -13.57
C PHE A 37 -1.73 4.48 -12.49
N PRO A 38 -0.70 5.34 -12.39
CA PRO A 38 -0.53 6.25 -11.26
C PRO A 38 -1.71 7.22 -11.15
N LYS A 39 -2.20 7.56 -9.96
CA LYS A 39 -3.38 8.44 -9.78
C LYS A 39 -3.02 9.88 -9.42
N SER A 40 -1.72 10.13 -9.31
CA SER A 40 -1.06 11.39 -8.98
C SER A 40 0.29 11.41 -9.71
N MET A 41 0.99 12.54 -9.68
CA MET A 41 2.32 12.65 -10.33
C MET A 41 3.33 11.63 -9.77
N PHE A 42 3.28 11.38 -8.46
CA PHE A 42 4.08 10.37 -7.80
C PHE A 42 3.15 9.32 -7.22
N HIS A 43 3.27 8.06 -7.67
CA HIS A 43 2.48 6.96 -7.13
C HIS A 43 3.27 5.65 -7.17
N PHE A 44 3.52 5.11 -5.98
CA PHE A 44 4.27 3.89 -5.77
C PHE A 44 3.44 2.89 -4.96
N LEU A 45 3.79 1.62 -5.08
CA LEU A 45 3.25 0.53 -4.27
C LEU A 45 4.38 -0.13 -3.50
N VAL A 46 4.23 -0.25 -2.18
CA VAL A 46 5.12 -1.07 -1.34
C VAL A 46 4.46 -2.42 -1.11
N LEU A 47 5.13 -3.49 -1.55
CA LEU A 47 4.65 -4.87 -1.54
C LEU A 47 5.47 -5.70 -0.55
N PRO A 48 4.86 -6.37 0.44
CA PRO A 48 5.58 -7.35 1.24
C PRO A 48 5.95 -8.55 0.36
N ARG A 49 7.18 -9.04 0.53
CA ARG A 49 7.67 -10.23 -0.18
C ARG A 49 7.09 -11.50 0.46
N VAL A 50 6.84 -12.51 -0.36
CA VAL A 50 6.48 -13.84 0.12
C VAL A 50 7.72 -14.50 0.73
N GLN A 51 7.62 -15.01 1.95
CA GLN A 51 8.71 -15.63 2.71
C GLN A 51 8.24 -16.96 3.30
N GLU A 52 8.12 -17.97 2.44
CA GLU A 52 7.66 -19.30 2.85
C GLU A 52 8.65 -19.97 3.84
N PRO A 53 8.15 -20.75 4.81
CA PRO A 53 6.73 -21.03 5.10
C PRO A 53 6.09 -19.98 6.04
N HIS A 54 6.85 -18.96 6.45
CA HIS A 54 6.44 -18.06 7.53
C HIS A 54 5.39 -17.04 7.09
N LEU A 55 5.50 -16.51 5.87
CA LEU A 55 4.61 -15.49 5.33
C LEU A 55 4.23 -15.85 3.89
N ASP A 56 3.11 -16.55 3.77
CA ASP A 56 2.63 -17.11 2.51
C ASP A 56 1.81 -16.11 1.66
N ALA A 57 1.59 -16.48 0.40
CA ALA A 57 0.81 -15.66 -0.54
C ALA A 57 -0.69 -15.54 -0.18
N ALA A 58 -1.21 -16.44 0.66
CA ALA A 58 -2.60 -16.42 1.11
C ALA A 58 -2.81 -15.37 2.20
N SER A 59 -1.93 -15.35 3.20
CA SER A 59 -1.87 -14.38 4.29
C SER A 59 -1.63 -12.97 3.75
N LEU A 60 -0.80 -12.85 2.71
CA LEU A 60 -0.52 -11.59 2.03
C LEU A 60 -1.52 -11.22 0.93
N SER A 61 -2.66 -11.93 0.77
CA SER A 61 -3.60 -11.63 -0.32
C SER A 61 -4.27 -10.25 -0.20
N SER A 62 -4.46 -9.74 1.02
CA SER A 62 -5.04 -8.43 1.32
C SER A 62 -4.71 -7.99 2.75
N LEU A 63 -5.03 -6.74 3.12
CA LEU A 63 -4.86 -6.25 4.49
C LEU A 63 -5.72 -7.06 5.46
N GLN A 64 -6.96 -7.38 5.07
CA GLN A 64 -7.88 -8.18 5.85
C GLN A 64 -7.34 -9.59 6.13
N SER A 65 -6.80 -10.26 5.10
CA SER A 65 -6.23 -11.60 5.23
C SER A 65 -5.08 -11.62 6.24
N LEU A 66 -4.21 -10.61 6.17
CA LEU A 66 -3.09 -10.45 7.10
C LEU A 66 -3.58 -10.21 8.54
N LEU A 67 -4.52 -9.28 8.73
CA LEU A 67 -5.02 -8.90 10.06
C LEU A 67 -5.87 -9.99 10.74
N LYS A 68 -6.43 -10.93 9.97
CA LYS A 68 -7.13 -12.13 10.49
C LYS A 68 -6.17 -13.22 10.96
N GLY A 69 -4.91 -13.16 10.54
CA GLY A 69 -3.86 -14.10 10.93
C GLY A 69 -3.27 -13.79 12.30
N ASP A 70 -1.99 -14.15 12.48
CA ASP A 70 -1.27 -13.86 13.72
C ASP A 70 -1.04 -12.35 13.90
N LYS A 71 -1.49 -11.80 15.04
CA LYS A 71 -1.42 -10.36 15.33
C LYS A 71 0.01 -9.83 15.36
N LYS A 72 0.97 -10.62 15.88
CA LYS A 72 2.37 -10.20 15.99
C LYS A 72 3.02 -10.13 14.61
N GLN A 73 2.84 -11.16 13.80
CA GLN A 73 3.30 -11.20 12.41
C GLN A 73 2.68 -10.08 11.58
N ALA A 74 1.37 -9.85 11.72
CA ALA A 74 0.69 -8.75 11.05
C ALA A 74 1.32 -7.39 11.44
N LYS A 75 1.58 -7.16 12.74
CA LYS A 75 2.25 -5.93 13.21
C LYS A 75 3.65 -5.78 12.59
N GLU A 76 4.43 -6.86 12.53
CA GLU A 76 5.77 -6.85 11.93
C GLU A 76 5.75 -6.51 10.44
N VAL A 77 4.78 -7.05 9.69
CA VAL A 77 4.60 -6.75 8.26
C VAL A 77 4.17 -5.29 8.05
N ILE A 78 3.16 -4.82 8.78
CA ILE A 78 2.66 -3.43 8.64
C ILE A 78 3.74 -2.42 9.05
N THR A 79 4.52 -2.71 10.10
CA THR A 79 5.64 -1.84 10.53
C THR A 79 6.71 -1.77 9.45
N ALA A 80 7.12 -2.90 8.86
CA ALA A 80 8.10 -2.91 7.78
C ALA A 80 7.62 -2.17 6.53
N LEU A 81 6.32 -2.27 6.20
CA LEU A 81 5.73 -1.49 5.09
C LEU A 81 5.77 0.01 5.38
N ALA A 82 5.48 0.43 6.61
CA ALA A 82 5.50 1.84 7.01
C ALA A 82 6.92 2.43 6.98
N GLU A 83 7.92 1.67 7.41
CA GLU A 83 9.35 2.06 7.34
C GLU A 83 9.78 2.32 5.89
N ASP A 84 9.53 1.36 4.99
CA ASP A 84 9.89 1.50 3.58
C ASP A 84 9.07 2.62 2.91
N ALA A 85 7.78 2.77 3.24
CA ALA A 85 6.96 3.86 2.74
C ALA A 85 7.43 5.25 3.20
N THR A 86 7.99 5.35 4.41
CA THR A 86 8.58 6.60 4.91
C THR A 86 9.81 7.00 4.09
N ALA A 87 10.64 6.02 3.70
CA ALA A 87 11.77 6.27 2.81
C ALA A 87 11.29 6.76 1.43
N VAL A 88 10.28 6.13 0.85
CA VAL A 88 9.68 6.53 -0.44
C VAL A 88 9.06 7.93 -0.36
N LYS A 89 8.36 8.26 0.73
CA LYS A 89 7.83 9.60 0.97
C LYS A 89 8.93 10.66 0.94
N LYS A 90 10.08 10.37 1.55
CA LYS A 90 11.23 11.28 1.51
C LYS A 90 11.73 11.47 0.07
N ASP A 91 11.91 10.39 -0.68
CA ASP A 91 12.35 10.46 -2.08
C ASP A 91 11.38 11.31 -2.93
N ILE A 92 10.07 11.10 -2.79
CA ILE A 92 9.03 11.89 -3.46
C ILE A 92 9.16 13.37 -3.11
N GLN A 93 9.28 13.69 -1.82
CA GLN A 93 9.38 15.07 -1.35
C GLN A 93 10.65 15.78 -1.84
N ASP A 94 11.76 15.07 -1.91
CA ASP A 94 13.03 15.60 -2.41
C ASP A 94 12.92 15.88 -3.93
N GLU A 95 12.31 14.96 -4.69
CA GLU A 95 12.04 15.15 -6.12
C GLU A 95 11.05 16.30 -6.37
N MET A 96 10.02 16.46 -5.52
CA MET A 96 9.08 17.56 -5.61
C MET A 96 9.77 18.93 -5.49
N VAL A 97 10.65 19.09 -4.50
CA VAL A 97 11.41 20.35 -4.33
C VAL A 97 12.33 20.58 -5.52
N GLN A 98 13.02 19.54 -5.97
CA GLN A 98 13.96 19.65 -7.09
C GLN A 98 13.26 20.07 -8.39
N ARG A 99 12.08 19.52 -8.68
CA ARG A 99 11.37 19.72 -9.96
C ARG A 99 10.40 20.90 -9.95
N TYR A 100 9.78 21.19 -8.81
CA TYR A 100 8.68 22.14 -8.71
C TYR A 100 8.92 23.28 -7.72
N GLY A 101 9.94 23.18 -6.86
CA GLY A 101 10.27 24.20 -5.86
C GLY A 101 9.34 24.21 -4.63
N PHE A 102 8.38 23.29 -4.53
CA PHE A 102 7.50 23.12 -3.37
C PHE A 102 7.11 21.65 -3.19
N LYS A 103 6.47 21.32 -2.07
CA LYS A 103 6.00 19.96 -1.74
C LYS A 103 4.48 19.94 -1.65
N TRP A 104 3.85 18.96 -2.30
CA TRP A 104 2.52 18.52 -1.90
C TRP A 104 2.64 17.58 -0.70
N ASP A 105 1.51 17.34 -0.03
CA ASP A 105 1.43 16.23 0.92
C ASP A 105 1.66 14.88 0.21
N VAL A 106 2.08 13.89 0.99
CA VAL A 106 2.21 12.50 0.55
C VAL A 106 1.33 11.65 1.43
N TRP A 107 0.36 10.98 0.82
CA TRP A 107 -0.55 10.06 1.47
C TRP A 107 0.02 8.65 1.42
N ILE A 108 -0.14 7.93 2.54
CA ILE A 108 0.32 6.56 2.70
C ILE A 108 -0.82 5.75 3.31
N GLY A 109 -1.24 4.69 2.62
CA GLY A 109 -2.39 3.91 3.07
C GLY A 109 -2.85 2.81 2.12
N PHE A 110 -3.87 2.09 2.56
CA PHE A 110 -4.48 0.98 1.85
C PHE A 110 -5.85 1.38 1.32
N HIS A 111 -6.28 0.78 0.22
CA HIS A 111 -7.70 0.80 -0.12
C HIS A 111 -8.48 -0.11 0.83
N GLY A 112 -9.64 0.36 1.31
CA GLY A 112 -10.58 -0.47 2.07
C GLY A 112 -11.08 -1.68 1.26
N ALA A 113 -11.24 -1.51 -0.06
CA ALA A 113 -11.46 -2.60 -1.01
C ALA A 113 -10.36 -2.59 -2.10
N PRO A 114 -9.36 -3.49 -2.03
CA PRO A 114 -8.28 -3.53 -3.01
C PRO A 114 -8.77 -4.04 -4.37
N SER A 115 -8.24 -3.47 -5.45
CA SER A 115 -8.56 -3.88 -6.84
C SER A 115 -7.65 -4.98 -7.38
N MET A 116 -6.54 -5.27 -6.71
CA MET A 116 -5.57 -6.31 -7.07
C MET A 116 -5.37 -7.25 -5.88
N ALA A 117 -5.10 -8.51 -6.18
CA ALA A 117 -4.65 -9.46 -5.17
C ALA A 117 -3.18 -9.20 -4.84
N HIS A 118 -2.80 -9.54 -3.60
CA HIS A 118 -1.55 -9.19 -2.92
C HIS A 118 -1.63 -7.84 -2.21
N LEU A 119 -1.25 -7.82 -0.93
CA LEU A 119 -1.19 -6.64 -0.09
C LEU A 119 -0.26 -5.61 -0.73
N HIS A 120 -0.72 -4.37 -0.83
CA HIS A 120 0.06 -3.27 -1.36
C HIS A 120 -0.30 -1.98 -0.64
N LEU A 121 0.73 -1.31 -0.11
CA LEU A 121 0.60 0.00 0.49
C LEU A 121 0.83 1.06 -0.56
N HIS A 122 -0.13 1.96 -0.75
CA HIS A 122 0.00 3.08 -1.66
C HIS A 122 0.85 4.17 -1.00
N VAL A 123 1.79 4.73 -1.76
CA VAL A 123 2.53 5.95 -1.40
C VAL A 123 2.38 6.91 -2.56
N LEU A 124 1.61 7.97 -2.36
CA LEU A 124 1.25 8.86 -3.45
C LEU A 124 1.18 10.32 -3.04
N SER A 125 1.51 11.20 -3.98
CA SER A 125 1.39 12.65 -3.80
C SER A 125 -0.07 13.12 -3.84
N ALA A 126 -0.38 14.13 -3.03
CA ALA A 126 -1.74 14.63 -2.81
C ALA A 126 -2.31 15.46 -3.98
N ASP A 127 -1.54 15.70 -5.04
CA ASP A 127 -1.98 16.48 -6.21
C ASP A 127 -3.11 15.80 -7.00
N LEU A 128 -3.18 14.46 -6.96
CA LEU A 128 -4.12 13.66 -7.76
C LEU A 128 -4.14 14.07 -9.27
N CYS A 129 -3.01 14.52 -9.80
CA CYS A 129 -2.87 14.99 -11.17
C CYS A 129 -2.27 13.87 -12.04
N SER A 130 -3.13 13.14 -12.74
CA SER A 130 -2.72 12.08 -13.68
C SER A 130 -3.79 11.80 -14.72
N GLU A 131 -3.38 11.51 -15.97
CA GLU A 131 -4.26 11.05 -17.04
C GLU A 131 -4.96 9.71 -16.73
N ARG A 132 -4.45 8.95 -15.74
CA ARG A 132 -5.06 7.69 -15.29
C ARG A 132 -6.12 7.89 -14.20
N LEU A 133 -6.25 9.10 -13.65
CA LEU A 133 -7.35 9.47 -12.75
C LEU A 133 -8.61 9.82 -13.57
N LYS A 134 -9.29 8.79 -14.09
CA LYS A 134 -10.37 8.95 -15.08
C LYS A 134 -11.80 9.04 -14.51
N THR A 135 -12.02 8.60 -13.28
CA THR A 135 -13.38 8.40 -12.75
C THR A 135 -13.53 8.94 -11.34
N LYS A 136 -14.77 9.26 -10.95
CA LYS A 136 -15.13 9.61 -9.57
C LYS A 136 -14.72 8.51 -8.59
N LYS A 137 -14.86 7.24 -9.00
CA LYS A 137 -14.41 6.10 -8.20
C LYS A 137 -12.91 6.16 -7.90
N HIS A 138 -12.08 6.48 -8.90
CA HIS A 138 -10.64 6.64 -8.67
C HIS A 138 -10.36 7.79 -7.71
N TYR A 139 -10.99 8.96 -7.90
CA TYR A 139 -10.79 10.07 -6.97
C TYR A 139 -11.20 9.71 -5.54
N ASN A 140 -12.38 9.11 -5.40
CA ASN A 140 -12.95 8.79 -4.10
C ASN A 140 -12.14 7.76 -3.30
N SER A 141 -11.52 6.78 -3.99
CA SER A 141 -10.77 5.71 -3.32
C SER A 141 -9.49 6.20 -2.65
N PHE A 142 -8.91 7.32 -3.11
CA PHE A 142 -7.67 7.88 -2.55
C PHE A 142 -7.90 9.11 -1.67
N HIS A 143 -8.98 9.86 -1.88
CA HIS A 143 -9.19 11.10 -1.16
C HIS A 143 -9.43 10.82 0.34
N PRO A 144 -8.54 11.29 1.24
CA PRO A 144 -8.47 10.82 2.63
C PRO A 144 -9.72 11.13 3.46
N LYS A 145 -10.47 12.18 3.08
CA LYS A 145 -11.68 12.61 3.80
C LYS A 145 -12.93 11.76 3.54
N LEU A 146 -12.86 10.78 2.63
CA LEU A 146 -14.03 10.01 2.20
C LEU A 146 -14.14 8.62 2.86
N GLY A 147 -13.15 8.22 3.68
CA GLY A 147 -13.19 6.97 4.44
C GLY A 147 -12.88 5.70 3.64
N PHE A 148 -12.48 5.81 2.37
CA PHE A 148 -12.13 4.66 1.52
C PHE A 148 -10.62 4.36 1.50
N PHE A 149 -9.81 5.29 2.01
CA PHE A 149 -8.36 5.19 2.10
C PHE A 149 -7.95 5.07 3.58
N LEU A 150 -7.49 3.88 3.96
CA LEU A 150 -7.07 3.56 5.32
C LEU A 150 -5.63 3.99 5.51
N HIS A 151 -5.41 5.06 6.28
CA HIS A 151 -4.06 5.60 6.51
C HIS A 151 -3.19 4.59 7.27
N ILE A 152 -1.90 4.53 6.91
CA ILE A 152 -0.96 3.60 7.56
C ILE A 152 -0.87 3.83 9.08
N ASP A 153 -0.90 5.09 9.52
CA ASP A 153 -0.85 5.45 10.94
C ASP A 153 -2.10 4.97 11.69
N GLU A 154 -3.26 5.02 11.03
CA GLU A 154 -4.51 4.47 11.57
C GLU A 154 -4.40 2.95 11.74
N VAL A 155 -3.96 2.24 10.69
CA VAL A 155 -3.80 0.78 10.74
C VAL A 155 -2.76 0.36 11.80
N LEU A 156 -1.67 1.10 11.95
CA LEU A 156 -0.67 0.86 13.01
C LEU A 156 -1.29 1.03 14.41
N SER A 157 -2.10 2.07 14.61
CA SER A 157 -2.75 2.32 15.91
C SER A 157 -3.68 1.19 16.35
N TRP A 158 -4.24 0.43 15.40
CA TRP A 158 -5.12 -0.70 15.71
C TRP A 158 -4.38 -1.77 16.53
N PHE A 159 -3.08 -1.95 16.35
CA PHE A 159 -2.34 -2.97 17.09
C PHE A 159 -2.21 -2.67 18.58
N ASP A 160 -2.31 -1.40 18.96
CA ASP A 160 -2.23 -0.94 20.35
C ASP A 160 -3.62 -0.87 21.02
N ALA A 161 -4.69 -1.12 20.25
CA ALA A 161 -6.05 -1.25 20.77
C ALA A 161 -6.25 -2.51 21.63
N GLU A 162 -7.21 -2.40 22.55
CA GLU A 162 -7.78 -3.54 23.27
C GLU A 162 -8.20 -4.66 22.30
N PRO A 163 -7.98 -5.96 22.63
CA PRO A 163 -8.23 -7.06 21.70
C PRO A 163 -9.63 -7.10 21.10
N SER A 164 -10.66 -6.76 21.88
CA SER A 164 -12.05 -6.69 21.41
C SER A 164 -12.26 -5.56 20.41
N TYR A 165 -11.61 -4.41 20.61
CA TYR A 165 -11.68 -3.27 19.70
C TYR A 165 -10.90 -3.56 18.41
N PHE A 166 -9.71 -4.16 18.49
CA PHE A 166 -8.96 -4.64 17.32
C PHE A 166 -9.81 -5.58 16.45
N ALA A 167 -10.44 -6.58 17.06
CA ALA A 167 -11.32 -7.50 16.32
C ALA A 167 -12.52 -6.78 15.66
N SER A 168 -13.03 -5.70 16.27
CA SER A 168 -14.10 -4.89 15.68
C SER A 168 -13.60 -4.04 14.50
N LEU A 169 -12.40 -3.48 14.57
CA LEU A 169 -11.77 -2.68 13.52
C LEU A 169 -11.49 -3.53 12.28
N VAL A 170 -10.99 -4.76 12.47
CA VAL A 170 -10.80 -5.73 11.38
C VAL A 170 -12.11 -6.02 10.65
N ARG A 171 -13.24 -6.05 11.35
CA ARG A 171 -14.58 -6.20 10.75
C ARG A 171 -15.11 -4.91 10.10
N MET A 172 -14.79 -3.74 10.64
CA MET A 172 -15.22 -2.45 10.07
C MET A 172 -14.46 -2.09 8.80
N GLY A 173 -13.20 -2.51 8.66
CA GLY A 173 -12.46 -2.47 7.41
C GLY A 173 -13.19 -3.18 6.26
N GLU A 174 -14.03 -4.17 6.57
CA GLU A 174 -14.85 -4.90 5.58
C GLU A 174 -15.98 -4.04 4.99
N LYS A 175 -16.49 -3.05 5.73
CA LYS A 175 -17.65 -2.24 5.33
C LYS A 175 -17.30 -0.99 4.50
N HIS A 176 -16.08 -0.48 4.63
CA HIS A 176 -15.62 0.69 3.87
C HIS A 176 -15.25 0.35 2.41
N GLY A 177 -15.58 -0.85 1.93
CA GLY A 177 -15.20 -1.37 0.61
C GLY A 177 -16.19 -1.12 -0.54
N SER A 178 -17.38 -0.60 -0.27
CA SER A 178 -18.39 -0.33 -1.33
C SER A 178 -18.40 1.14 -1.73
N LEU A 179 -17.74 1.44 -2.87
CA LEU A 179 -17.86 2.69 -3.62
C LEU A 179 -19.07 2.66 -4.57
#